data_AF-A0A0C3AYM8-F1
#
_entry.id   AF-A0A0C3AYM8-F1
#
_cell.length_a   1.000
_cell.length_b   1.000
_cell.length_c   1.000
_cell.angle_alpha   90.00
_cell.angle_beta   90.00
_cell.angle_gamma   90.00
#
_symmetry.space_group_name_H-M   'P 1'
#
loop_
_entity.id
_entity.type
_entity.pdbx_description
1 polymer ?
#
loop_
_entity_poly.entity_id
_entity_poly.type
_entity_poly.pdbx_seq_one_letter_code
_entity_poly.pdbx_strand_id
1 'polypeptide(L)'
;MYKIGEDGKIRGVLIDFDLAKLRGDATTSTERIGTQPFMALEMLNSIPMKTPQPHLYRHDVEAFLWVVIWVCAHYVKGSERVDAPFKAWAQGDAQNCLKKKLFFLSPFYRRTGLWSEDHEADVRHLQSIVDHLRQQVWQLEEQAGTVPPMPMPEEPDDDDATRRYYKEITEGLFSEKLAKA
;
A
#
# COMPACT_ATOMS: atom_id res chain seq x y z
N MET A 1 13.12 -1.55 -9.74
CA MET A 1 14.19 -2.07 -10.64
C MET A 1 13.94 -3.54 -10.87
N TYR A 2 14.55 -4.17 -11.88
CA TYR A 2 14.49 -5.62 -12.04
C TYR A 2 15.87 -6.20 -12.29
N LYS A 3 16.04 -7.48 -11.96
CA LYS A 3 17.20 -8.27 -12.34
C LYS A 3 16.77 -9.47 -13.16
N ILE A 4 17.61 -9.88 -14.10
CA ILE A 4 17.45 -11.13 -14.85
C ILE A 4 18.34 -12.16 -14.15
N GLY A 5 17.76 -13.26 -13.68
CA GLY A 5 18.54 -14.35 -13.09
C GLY A 5 19.27 -15.17 -14.14
N GLU A 6 20.17 -16.04 -13.69
CA GLU A 6 20.90 -16.99 -14.55
C GLU A 6 19.95 -17.93 -15.30
N ASP A 7 18.75 -18.16 -14.76
CA ASP A 7 17.65 -18.90 -15.38
C ASP A 7 16.86 -18.09 -16.42
N GLY A 8 17.29 -16.87 -16.75
CA GLY A 8 16.60 -15.95 -17.65
C GLY A 8 15.34 -15.30 -17.07
N LYS A 9 14.98 -15.58 -15.80
CA LYS A 9 13.74 -15.06 -15.20
C LYS A 9 13.92 -13.65 -14.66
N ILE A 10 12.96 -12.78 -14.97
CA ILE A 10 12.86 -11.42 -14.44
C ILE A 10 12.38 -11.48 -12.99
N ARG A 11 13.07 -10.76 -12.10
CA ARG A 11 12.70 -10.61 -10.69
C ARG A 11 12.67 -9.13 -10.34
N GLY A 12 11.56 -8.69 -9.74
CA GLY A 12 11.45 -7.35 -9.18
C GLY A 12 12.45 -7.17 -8.04
N VAL A 13 13.10 -6.01 -7.98
CA VAL A 13 14.03 -5.62 -6.93
C VAL A 13 13.56 -4.29 -6.37
N LEU A 14 13.24 -4.30 -5.07
CA LEU A 14 13.05 -3.09 -4.29
C LEU A 14 14.40 -2.38 -4.19
N ILE A 15 14.38 -1.08 -4.45
CA ILE A 15 15.53 -0.20 -4.43
C ILE A 15 15.16 1.04 -3.63
N ASP A 16 16.12 1.94 -3.46
CA ASP A 16 15.91 3.27 -2.88
C ASP A 16 15.49 3.19 -1.40
N PHE A 17 16.44 2.72 -0.59
CA PHE A 17 16.30 2.60 0.87
C PHE A 17 16.99 3.76 1.61
N ASP A 18 17.29 4.86 0.92
CA ASP A 18 17.96 6.04 1.47
C ASP A 18 17.12 6.74 2.56
N LEU A 19 15.78 6.68 2.44
CA LEU A 19 14.82 7.18 3.42
C LEU A 19 14.25 6.08 4.32
N ALA A 20 14.68 4.83 4.16
CA ALA A 20 14.22 3.72 5.00
C ALA A 20 14.74 3.87 6.43
N LYS A 21 13.95 3.42 7.40
CA LYS A 21 14.29 3.49 8.83
C LYS A 21 14.19 2.13 9.48
N LEU A 22 15.04 1.90 10.47
CA LEU A 22 14.93 0.74 11.34
C LEU A 22 13.88 1.02 12.42
N ARG A 23 13.23 -0.05 12.88
CA ARG A 23 12.27 0.02 13.98
C ARG A 23 13.00 0.53 15.23
N GLY A 24 12.47 1.58 15.85
CA GLY A 24 13.06 2.18 17.07
C GLY A 24 13.93 3.42 16.83
N ASP A 25 14.27 3.74 15.58
CA ASP A 25 14.97 5.00 15.29
C ASP A 25 14.06 6.21 15.54
N ALA A 26 14.62 7.23 16.19
CA ALA A 26 13.90 8.49 16.43
C ALA A 26 13.43 9.10 15.10
N THR A 27 12.18 9.55 15.04
CA THR A 27 11.60 10.16 13.83
C THR A 27 12.19 11.54 13.58
N THR A 28 13.32 11.59 12.89
CA THR A 28 13.98 12.86 12.46
C THR A 28 13.40 13.44 11.17
N SER A 29 12.58 12.69 10.43
CA SER A 29 12.13 13.06 9.09
C SER A 29 10.80 13.82 9.17
N THR A 30 10.89 15.12 9.44
CA THR A 30 9.82 16.08 9.09
C THR A 30 9.66 16.25 7.58
N GLU A 31 10.61 15.74 6.78
CA GLU A 31 10.59 15.77 5.32
C GLU A 31 9.73 14.62 4.79
N ARG A 32 8.41 14.86 4.79
CA ARG A 32 7.41 14.01 4.14
C ARG A 32 7.58 14.06 2.62
N ILE A 33 8.37 13.17 2.06
CA ILE A 33 8.53 13.03 0.61
C ILE A 33 8.15 11.61 0.18
N GLY A 34 6.88 11.26 0.40
CA GLY A 34 6.26 10.13 -0.29
C GLY A 34 5.63 10.60 -1.60
N THR A 35 5.74 9.82 -2.66
CA THR A 35 5.02 10.06 -3.91
C THR A 35 3.52 9.97 -3.65
N GLN A 36 2.79 11.09 -3.70
CA GLN A 36 1.39 11.22 -3.23
C GLN A 36 0.45 10.09 -3.72
N PRO A 37 0.47 9.65 -4.99
CA PRO A 37 -0.33 8.51 -5.46
C PRO A 37 -0.14 7.21 -4.67
N PHE A 38 1.04 6.98 -4.09
CA PHE A 38 1.36 5.77 -3.34
C PHE A 38 1.36 6.00 -1.83
N MET A 39 1.31 7.24 -1.37
CA MET A 39 1.26 7.53 0.05
C MET A 39 -0.03 6.99 0.71
N ALA A 40 0.10 6.43 1.91
CA ALA A 40 -1.02 5.93 2.70
C ALA A 40 -2.08 7.01 2.99
N LEU A 41 -3.35 6.64 3.13
CA LEU A 41 -4.45 7.58 3.32
C LEU A 41 -4.28 8.47 4.56
N GLU A 42 -3.87 7.88 5.68
CA GLU A 42 -3.59 8.61 6.93
C GLU A 42 -2.45 9.60 6.76
N MET A 43 -1.38 9.21 6.04
CA MET A 43 -0.28 10.10 5.70
C MET A 43 -0.74 11.26 4.81
N LEU A 44 -1.55 10.99 3.78
CA LEU A 44 -2.11 12.03 2.92
C LEU A 44 -3.02 13.00 3.70
N ASN A 45 -3.87 12.50 4.60
CA ASN A 45 -4.77 13.31 5.42
C ASN A 45 -4.00 14.21 6.41
N SER A 46 -2.87 13.73 6.90
CA SER A 46 -2.04 14.46 7.86
C SER A 46 -1.26 15.64 7.27
N ILE A 47 -1.09 15.71 5.94
CA ILE A 47 -0.35 16.78 5.27
C ILE A 47 -1.10 18.13 5.37
N PRO A 48 -2.36 18.25 4.90
CA PRO A 48 -3.12 19.50 5.05
C PRO A 48 -3.34 19.91 6.51
N MET A 49 -3.47 18.93 7.41
CA MET A 49 -3.69 19.16 8.83
C MET A 49 -2.43 19.62 9.58
N LYS A 50 -1.24 19.54 8.96
CA LYS A 50 0.07 19.82 9.59
C LYS A 50 0.30 19.06 10.89
N THR A 51 -0.35 17.90 11.04
CA THR A 51 -0.18 17.01 12.18
C THR A 51 0.85 15.95 11.79
N PRO A 52 2.02 15.89 12.43
CA PRO A 52 2.97 14.80 12.22
C PRO A 52 2.29 13.49 12.61
N GLN A 53 2.46 12.47 11.78
CA GLN A 53 2.01 11.12 12.05
C GLN A 53 3.23 10.22 11.91
N PRO A 54 3.44 9.27 12.83
CA PRO A 54 4.55 8.35 12.72
C PRO A 54 4.39 7.52 11.45
N HIS A 55 5.50 7.29 10.74
CA HIS A 55 5.52 6.37 9.62
C HIS A 55 5.62 4.95 10.17
N LEU A 56 4.61 4.13 9.92
CA LEU A 56 4.46 2.78 10.44
C LEU A 56 4.55 1.77 9.29
N TYR A 57 4.93 0.53 9.60
CA TYR A 57 4.98 -0.56 8.61
C TYR A 57 3.66 -0.72 7.80
N ARG A 58 2.50 -0.49 8.43
CA ARG A 58 1.20 -0.52 7.74
C ARG A 58 1.09 0.50 6.60
N HIS A 59 1.80 1.63 6.70
CA HIS A 59 1.83 2.64 5.64
C HIS A 59 2.62 2.17 4.43
N ASP A 60 3.71 1.43 4.63
CA ASP A 60 4.49 0.83 3.53
C ASP A 60 3.71 -0.28 2.83
N VAL A 61 2.97 -1.10 3.60
CA VAL A 61 2.06 -2.11 3.04
C VAL A 61 0.96 -1.44 2.21
N GLU A 62 0.31 -0.40 2.74
CA GLU A 62 -0.71 0.34 2.00
C GLU A 62 -0.13 0.95 0.71
N ALA A 63 1.07 1.52 0.79
CA ALA A 63 1.76 2.07 -0.38
C ALA A 63 2.04 1.03 -1.46
N PHE A 64 2.47 -0.17 -1.05
CA PHE A 64 2.67 -1.28 -1.97
C PHE A 64 1.35 -1.71 -2.65
N LEU A 65 0.24 -1.76 -1.91
CA LEU A 65 -1.08 -2.07 -2.50
C LEU A 65 -1.51 -1.01 -3.51
N TRP A 66 -1.24 0.28 -3.24
CA TRP A 66 -1.49 1.35 -4.21
C TRP A 66 -0.64 1.20 -5.48
N VAL A 67 0.61 0.73 -5.38
CA VAL A 67 1.46 0.43 -6.54
C VAL A 67 0.85 -0.71 -7.38
N VAL A 68 0.35 -1.77 -6.74
CA VAL A 68 -0.31 -2.89 -7.44
C VAL A 68 -1.55 -2.39 -8.20
N ILE A 69 -2.42 -1.62 -7.54
CA ILE A 69 -3.60 -1.01 -8.17
C ILE A 69 -3.19 -0.14 -9.37
N TRP A 70 -2.16 0.69 -9.19
CA TRP A 70 -1.67 1.59 -10.23
C TRP A 70 -1.18 0.80 -11.44
N VAL A 71 -0.26 -0.15 -11.26
CA VAL A 71 0.34 -0.90 -12.36
C VAL A 71 -0.72 -1.68 -13.15
N CYS A 72 -1.62 -2.39 -12.46
CA CYS A 72 -2.66 -3.19 -13.11
C CYS A 72 -3.70 -2.34 -13.86
N ALA A 73 -3.87 -1.08 -13.47
CA ALA A 73 -4.77 -0.16 -14.17
C ALA A 73 -4.06 0.68 -15.25
N HIS A 74 -2.76 0.95 -15.12
CA HIS A 74 -2.01 1.85 -16.01
C HIS A 74 -1.30 1.17 -17.18
N TYR A 75 -0.91 -0.10 -17.08
CA TYR A 75 -0.08 -0.73 -18.09
C TYR A 75 -0.78 -1.91 -18.78
N VAL A 76 -0.62 -1.98 -20.10
CA VAL A 76 -1.01 -3.11 -20.96
C VAL A 76 0.23 -3.54 -21.74
N LYS A 77 0.62 -4.81 -21.63
CA LYS A 77 1.77 -5.42 -22.32
C LYS A 77 3.06 -4.61 -22.14
N GLY A 78 3.26 -4.10 -20.93
CA GLY A 78 4.42 -3.28 -20.56
C GLY A 78 4.41 -1.84 -21.06
N SER A 79 3.34 -1.41 -21.76
CA SER A 79 3.17 -0.04 -22.26
C SER A 79 2.10 0.70 -21.48
N GLU A 80 2.29 2.00 -21.26
CA GLU A 80 1.29 2.81 -20.57
C GLU A 80 0.03 2.94 -21.43
N ARG A 81 -1.14 2.76 -20.81
CA ARG A 81 -2.43 3.00 -21.43
C ARG A 81 -2.65 4.47 -21.74
N VAL A 82 -3.29 4.74 -22.88
CA VAL A 82 -3.66 6.10 -23.27
C VAL A 82 -4.67 6.71 -22.28
N ASP A 83 -5.58 5.88 -21.78
CA ASP A 83 -6.68 6.23 -20.87
C ASP A 83 -6.36 5.98 -19.38
N ALA A 84 -5.07 5.85 -19.03
CA ALA A 84 -4.65 5.36 -17.72
C ALA A 84 -5.32 6.10 -16.53
N PRO A 85 -6.09 5.40 -15.68
CA PRO A 85 -7.15 6.03 -14.87
C PRO A 85 -6.70 6.81 -13.63
N PHE A 86 -5.40 6.90 -13.29
CA PHE A 86 -4.93 7.56 -12.07
C PHE A 86 -3.90 8.66 -12.29
N LYS A 87 -3.63 9.07 -13.54
CA LYS A 87 -2.76 10.22 -13.84
C LYS A 87 -3.17 11.47 -13.04
N ALA A 88 -4.48 11.67 -12.86
CA ALA A 88 -5.03 12.79 -12.10
C ALA A 88 -4.79 12.72 -10.57
N TRP A 89 -4.31 11.59 -10.04
CA TRP A 89 -3.92 11.45 -8.62
C TRP A 89 -2.51 12.00 -8.39
N ALA A 90 -1.67 11.97 -9.42
CA ALA A 90 -0.34 12.57 -9.42
C ALA A 90 -0.38 14.08 -9.72
N GLN A 91 -1.54 14.60 -10.14
CA GLN A 91 -1.74 16.00 -10.49
C GLN A 91 -2.44 16.73 -9.33
N GLY A 92 -1.74 17.65 -8.68
CA GLY A 92 -2.28 18.53 -7.63
C GLY A 92 -1.66 18.30 -6.25
N ASP A 93 -2.39 18.67 -5.20
CA ASP A 93 -1.95 18.56 -3.81
C ASP A 93 -2.40 17.26 -3.13
N ALA A 94 -1.88 17.02 -1.92
CA ALA A 94 -2.18 15.82 -1.13
C ALA A 94 -3.69 15.65 -0.85
N GLN A 95 -4.43 16.76 -0.68
CA GLN A 95 -5.85 16.73 -0.41
C GLN A 95 -6.66 16.29 -1.63
N ASN A 96 -6.26 16.73 -2.83
CA ASN A 96 -6.84 16.28 -4.08
C ASN A 96 -6.57 14.78 -4.31
N CYS A 97 -5.34 14.32 -4.03
CA CYS A 97 -4.99 12.91 -4.12
C CYS A 97 -5.85 12.06 -3.15
N LEU A 98 -5.96 12.49 -1.90
CA LEU A 98 -6.80 11.84 -0.87
C LEU A 98 -8.26 11.70 -1.33
N LYS A 99 -8.88 12.80 -1.79
CA LYS A 99 -10.27 12.79 -2.28
C LYS A 99 -10.47 11.80 -3.41
N LYS A 100 -9.53 11.72 -4.35
CA LYS A 100 -9.61 10.77 -5.46
C LYS A 100 -9.46 9.31 -5.01
N LYS A 101 -8.56 9.03 -4.06
CA LYS A 101 -8.43 7.70 -3.45
C LYS A 101 -9.71 7.28 -2.72
N LEU A 102 -10.27 8.17 -1.89
CA LEU A 102 -11.52 7.90 -1.17
C LEU A 102 -12.68 7.67 -2.14
N PHE A 103 -12.80 8.50 -3.19
CA PHE A 103 -13.81 8.28 -4.22
C PHE A 103 -13.61 6.94 -4.93
N PHE A 104 -12.38 6.56 -5.26
CA PHE A 104 -12.04 5.25 -5.83
C PHE A 104 -12.41 4.09 -4.91
N LEU A 105 -12.22 4.22 -3.60
CA LEU A 105 -12.61 3.19 -2.63
C LEU A 105 -14.13 3.16 -2.40
N SER A 106 -14.87 4.20 -2.78
CA SER A 106 -16.32 4.23 -2.56
C SER A 106 -17.07 3.10 -3.31
N PRO A 107 -18.24 2.66 -2.81
CA PRO A 107 -19.11 1.73 -3.52
C PRO A 107 -19.59 2.26 -4.88
N PHE A 108 -19.61 3.59 -5.05
CA PHE A 108 -20.11 4.26 -6.26
C PHE A 108 -19.11 4.27 -7.42
N TYR A 109 -17.83 3.95 -7.17
CA TYR A 109 -16.82 3.94 -8.22
C TYR A 109 -17.01 2.73 -9.15
N ARG A 110 -17.29 3.00 -10.43
CA ARG A 110 -17.41 1.96 -11.46
C ARG A 110 -16.03 1.44 -11.84
N ARG A 111 -15.77 0.15 -11.59
CA ARG A 111 -14.49 -0.53 -11.88
C ARG A 111 -14.52 -1.41 -13.14
N THR A 112 -15.66 -1.50 -13.82
CA THR A 112 -15.78 -2.23 -15.09
C THR A 112 -14.88 -1.59 -16.15
N GLY A 113 -14.03 -2.39 -16.80
CA GLY A 113 -13.04 -1.91 -17.79
C GLY A 113 -11.87 -1.11 -17.21
N LEU A 114 -11.75 -1.05 -15.87
CA LEU A 114 -10.67 -0.33 -15.20
C LEU A 114 -9.34 -1.05 -15.35
N TRP A 115 -9.35 -2.37 -15.16
CA TRP A 115 -8.15 -3.19 -15.18
C TRP A 115 -7.73 -3.45 -16.62
N SER A 116 -6.42 -3.52 -16.87
CA SER A 116 -5.87 -3.94 -18.16
C SER A 116 -6.39 -5.33 -18.54
N GLU A 117 -6.60 -5.58 -19.84
CA GLU A 117 -6.97 -6.90 -20.38
C GLU A 117 -6.01 -8.01 -19.92
N ASP A 118 -4.72 -7.68 -19.74
CA ASP A 118 -3.70 -8.63 -19.25
C ASP A 118 -3.92 -9.06 -17.78
N HIS A 119 -4.75 -8.32 -17.04
CA HIS A 119 -5.03 -8.51 -15.62
C HIS A 119 -6.51 -8.78 -15.33
N GLU A 120 -7.35 -8.96 -16.36
CA GLU A 120 -8.77 -9.30 -16.19
C GLU A 120 -8.96 -10.67 -15.50
N ALA A 121 -7.99 -11.58 -15.60
CA ALA A 121 -7.99 -12.85 -14.88
C ALA A 121 -7.87 -12.71 -13.35
N ASP A 122 -7.34 -11.57 -12.87
CA ASP A 122 -7.02 -11.33 -11.45
C ASP A 122 -7.92 -10.29 -10.77
N VAL A 123 -9.04 -9.93 -11.41
CA VAL A 123 -10.01 -8.94 -10.90
C VAL A 123 -10.50 -9.27 -9.49
N ARG A 124 -10.60 -10.55 -9.12
CA ARG A 124 -10.97 -10.99 -7.77
C ARG A 124 -9.94 -10.59 -6.72
N HIS A 125 -8.64 -10.75 -7.00
CA HIS A 125 -7.57 -10.35 -6.10
C HIS A 125 -7.51 -8.82 -5.96
N LEU A 126 -7.62 -8.10 -7.08
CA LEU A 126 -7.66 -6.65 -7.08
C LEU A 126 -8.87 -6.11 -6.31
N GLN A 127 -10.04 -6.75 -6.45
CA GLN A 127 -11.22 -6.41 -5.67
C GLN A 127 -11.01 -6.67 -4.16
N SER A 128 -10.36 -7.78 -3.80
CA SER A 128 -9.99 -8.06 -2.40
C SER A 128 -9.05 -7.00 -1.81
N ILE A 129 -8.10 -6.48 -2.60
CA ILE A 129 -7.22 -5.39 -2.17
C ILE A 129 -8.04 -4.12 -1.94
N VAL A 130 -8.94 -3.78 -2.86
CA VAL A 130 -9.82 -2.61 -2.72
C VAL A 130 -10.70 -2.73 -1.48
N ASP A 131 -11.25 -3.91 -1.21
CA ASP A 131 -12.10 -4.12 -0.04
C ASP A 131 -11.31 -4.07 1.27
N HIS A 132 -10.07 -4.57 1.28
CA HIS A 132 -9.16 -4.42 2.42
C HIS A 132 -8.85 -2.94 2.71
N LEU A 133 -8.46 -2.18 1.68
CA LEU A 133 -8.22 -0.73 1.82
C LEU A 133 -9.48 0.02 2.27
N ARG A 134 -10.66 -0.38 1.80
CA ARG A 134 -11.93 0.20 2.25
C ARG A 134 -12.17 -0.06 3.73
N GLN A 135 -11.95 -1.28 4.23
CA GLN A 135 -12.13 -1.60 5.65
C GLN A 135 -11.24 -0.73 6.55
N GLN A 136 -10.02 -0.43 6.11
CA GLN A 136 -9.13 0.49 6.84
C GLN A 136 -9.68 1.92 6.92
N VAL A 137 -10.35 2.42 5.87
CA VAL A 137 -11.03 3.73 5.90
C VAL A 137 -12.13 3.77 6.95
N TRP A 138 -12.96 2.73 7.02
CA TRP A 138 -14.03 2.64 8.02
C TRP A 138 -13.47 2.69 9.45
N GLN A 139 -12.33 2.05 9.71
CA GLN A 139 -11.67 2.11 11.02
C GLN A 139 -11.16 3.52 11.36
N LEU A 140 -10.67 4.29 10.38
CA LEU A 140 -10.27 5.68 10.57
C LEU A 140 -11.46 6.60 10.87
N GLU A 141 -12.61 6.36 10.23
CA GLU A 141 -13.84 7.12 10.43
C GLU A 141 -14.52 6.80 11.78
N GLU A 142 -14.51 5.53 12.22
CA GLU A 142 -15.01 5.13 13.55
C GLU A 142 -14.11 5.64 14.69
N GLN A 143 -12.77 5.59 14.53
CA GLN A 143 -11.82 6.12 15.53
C GLN A 143 -11.88 7.63 15.70
N ALA A 144 -12.36 8.36 14.68
CA ALA A 144 -12.63 9.80 14.80
C ALA A 144 -13.92 10.09 15.61
N GLY A 145 -14.77 9.09 15.83
CA GLY A 145 -16.08 9.21 16.48
C GLY A 145 -16.06 8.95 17.99
N THR A 146 -15.42 7.88 18.46
CA THR A 146 -15.29 7.55 19.90
C THR A 146 -14.32 6.37 20.07
N VAL A 147 -13.59 6.36 21.19
CA VAL A 147 -12.65 5.32 21.68
C VAL A 147 -11.16 5.61 21.35
N PRO A 148 -10.30 5.84 22.38
CA PRO A 148 -8.86 5.93 22.17
C PRO A 148 -8.33 4.58 21.67
N PRO A 149 -7.29 4.57 20.81
CA PRO A 149 -6.76 3.34 20.25
C PRO A 149 -6.46 2.34 21.38
N MET A 150 -6.88 1.08 21.20
CA MET A 150 -6.42 0.02 22.11
C MET A 150 -4.89 0.09 22.15
N PRO A 151 -4.27 0.17 23.34
CA PRO A 151 -2.84 0.05 23.42
C PRO A 151 -2.48 -1.30 22.79
N MET A 152 -1.60 -1.26 21.79
CA MET A 152 -0.90 -2.45 21.36
C MET A 152 -0.35 -3.11 22.63
N PRO A 153 -0.48 -4.43 22.82
CA PRO A 153 0.28 -5.09 23.88
C PRO A 153 1.72 -4.63 23.70
N GLU A 154 2.36 -4.22 24.80
CA GLU A 154 3.79 -3.91 24.79
C GLU A 154 4.49 -5.15 24.22
N GLU A 155 4.85 -5.08 22.94
CA GLU A 155 5.57 -6.16 22.28
C GLU A 155 6.90 -6.26 23.01
N PRO A 156 7.28 -7.45 23.51
CA PRO A 156 8.54 -7.59 24.21
C PRO A 156 9.66 -7.10 23.30
N ASP A 157 10.56 -6.29 23.86
CA ASP A 157 11.74 -5.67 23.23
C ASP A 157 12.74 -6.68 22.60
N ASP A 158 12.34 -7.95 22.45
CA ASP A 158 13.19 -9.01 21.94
C ASP A 158 12.97 -9.22 20.43
N ASP A 159 13.87 -8.61 19.66
CA ASP A 159 13.93 -8.58 18.20
C ASP A 159 13.87 -10.00 17.59
N ASP A 160 14.31 -11.04 18.30
CA ASP A 160 14.31 -12.43 17.82
C ASP A 160 12.92 -13.09 17.86
N ALA A 161 12.10 -12.78 18.87
CA ALA A 161 10.74 -13.33 19.02
C ALA A 161 9.80 -12.73 17.96
N THR A 162 9.89 -11.42 17.76
CA THR A 162 9.15 -10.69 16.73
C THR A 162 9.56 -11.16 15.33
N ARG A 163 10.86 -11.35 15.09
CA ARG A 163 11.38 -11.86 13.81
C ARG A 163 10.94 -13.30 13.55
N ARG A 164 10.91 -14.17 14.56
CA ARG A 164 10.35 -15.53 14.44
C ARG A 164 8.86 -15.53 14.13
N TYR A 165 8.08 -14.71 14.83
CA TYR A 165 6.63 -14.63 14.62
C TYR A 165 6.29 -14.20 13.18
N TYR A 166 6.91 -13.13 12.67
CA TYR A 166 6.67 -12.70 11.30
C TYR A 166 7.25 -13.65 10.26
N LYS A 167 8.37 -14.32 10.55
CA LYS A 167 8.94 -15.37 9.69
C LYS A 167 8.02 -16.58 9.59
N GLU A 168 7.48 -17.06 10.71
CA GLU A 168 6.52 -18.18 10.74
C GLU A 168 5.23 -17.84 9.99
N ILE A 169 4.73 -16.61 10.13
CA ILE A 169 3.54 -16.16 9.40
C ILE A 169 3.81 -16.06 7.91
N THR A 170 4.95 -15.46 7.51
CA THR A 170 5.28 -15.32 6.09
C THR A 170 5.59 -16.66 5.44
N GLU A 171 6.41 -17.51 6.06
CA GLU A 171 6.72 -18.86 5.56
C GLU A 171 5.48 -19.75 5.56
N GLY A 172 4.58 -19.63 6.54
CA GLY A 172 3.29 -20.32 6.58
C GLY A 172 2.34 -19.90 5.45
N LEU A 173 2.23 -18.59 5.18
CA LEU A 173 1.39 -18.05 4.10
C LEU A 173 1.84 -18.50 2.69
N PHE A 174 3.15 -18.66 2.48
CA PHE A 174 3.70 -19.10 1.20
C PHE A 174 3.71 -20.63 1.04
N SER A 175 3.88 -21.38 2.13
CA SER A 175 3.92 -22.84 2.09
C SER A 175 2.52 -23.46 1.89
N GLU A 176 1.48 -22.89 2.48
CA GLU A 176 0.10 -23.37 2.27
C GLU A 176 -0.45 -23.11 0.86
N LYS A 177 0.05 -22.06 0.18
CA LYS A 177 -0.37 -21.73 -1.20
C LYS A 177 0.38 -22.51 -2.27
N LEU A 178 1.55 -23.07 -1.97
CA LEU A 178 2.30 -23.93 -2.89
C LEU A 178 1.96 -25.42 -2.74
N ALA A 179 1.40 -25.85 -1.61
CA ALA A 179 0.97 -27.23 -1.39
C ALA A 179 -0.42 -27.58 -1.99
N LYS A 180 -1.13 -26.59 -2.56
CA LYS A 180 -2.46 -26.76 -3.19
C LYS A 180 -2.49 -26.44 -4.69
N ALA A 181 -1.32 -26.42 -5.35
CA ALA A 181 -1.19 -26.30 -6.80
C ALA A 181 -0.67 -27.60 -7.41
#